data_AF-A0A2G9U0J8-F1
#
_entry.id   AF-A0A2G9U0J8-F1
#
_cell.length_a   1.000
_cell.length_b   1.000
_cell.length_c   1.000
_cell.angle_alpha   90.00
_cell.angle_beta   90.00
_cell.angle_gamma   90.00
#
_symmetry.space_group_name_H-M   'P 1'
#
loop_
_entity.id
_entity.type
_entity.pdbx_description
1 polymer ?
#
loop_
_entity_poly.entity_id
_entity_poly.type
_entity_poly.pdbx_seq_one_letter_code
_entity_poly.pdbx_strand_id
1 'polypeptide(L)'
;MCLEADKQKLWGDIAAAAESGRDFSSRWFSQTGPMAGKFEGTRTSEIVPVDLNAIICGNLQLMRDLYDAMGNIDGSKSCAQEADLMKQTIHQV
;
A
#
# COMPACT_ATOMS: atom_id res chain seq x y z
N MET A 1 -0.21 14.79 -27.58
CA MET A 1 1.15 14.25 -27.42
C MET A 1 1.36 14.06 -25.93
N CYS A 2 1.28 12.82 -25.43
CA CYS A 2 1.52 12.54 -24.00
C CYS A 2 2.98 12.84 -23.67
N LEU A 3 3.22 13.54 -22.56
CA LEU A 3 4.57 13.86 -22.11
C LEU A 3 5.25 12.56 -21.64
N GLU A 4 6.57 12.48 -21.76
CA GLU A 4 7.31 11.28 -21.36
C GLU A 4 7.11 10.94 -19.87
N ALA A 5 6.92 11.97 -19.04
CA ALA A 5 6.57 11.83 -17.63
C ALA A 5 5.23 11.12 -17.41
N ASP A 6 4.21 11.37 -18.25
CA ASP A 6 2.90 10.74 -18.14
C ASP A 6 3.00 9.23 -18.40
N LYS A 7 3.84 8.85 -19.37
CA LYS A 7 4.14 7.44 -19.62
C LYS A 7 4.88 6.83 -18.44
N GLN A 8 5.96 7.45 -17.96
CA GLN A 8 6.71 6.91 -16.84
C GLN A 8 5.83 6.67 -15.61
N LYS A 9 4.93 7.62 -15.29
CA LYS A 9 3.94 7.45 -14.22
C LYS A 9 3.02 6.25 -14.48
N LEU A 10 2.41 6.17 -15.67
CA LEU A 10 1.52 5.06 -16.02
C LEU A 10 2.22 3.70 -15.91
N TRP A 11 3.48 3.60 -16.33
CA TRP A 11 4.23 2.34 -16.26
C TRP A 11 4.56 1.98 -14.81
N GLY A 12 4.85 2.97 -13.96
CA GLY A 12 4.96 2.77 -12.51
C GLY A 12 3.64 2.29 -11.89
N ASP A 13 2.52 2.89 -12.27
CA ASP A 13 1.18 2.50 -11.80
C ASP A 13 0.80 1.08 -12.22
N ILE A 14 1.23 0.66 -13.42
CA ILE A 14 1.06 -0.70 -13.92
C ILE A 14 1.92 -1.69 -13.12
N ALA A 15 3.19 -1.37 -12.89
CA ALA A 15 4.08 -2.23 -12.08
C ALA A 15 3.55 -2.39 -10.65
N ALA A 16 3.11 -1.30 -10.01
CA ALA A 16 2.52 -1.33 -8.69
C ALA A 16 1.22 -2.16 -8.63
N ALA A 17 0.42 -2.18 -9.70
CA ALA A 17 -0.76 -3.04 -9.77
C ALA A 17 -0.38 -4.53 -9.75
N ALA A 18 0.70 -4.91 -10.45
CA ALA A 18 1.23 -6.26 -10.40
C ALA A 18 1.83 -6.61 -9.03
N GLU A 19 2.59 -5.69 -8.41
CA GLU A 19 3.12 -5.89 -7.05
C GLU A 19 2.02 -6.06 -6.00
N SER A 20 0.84 -5.44 -6.21
CA SER A 20 -0.32 -5.63 -5.34
C SER A 20 -0.98 -7.00 -5.46
N GLY A 21 -0.63 -7.79 -6.47
CA GLY A 21 -1.29 -9.07 -6.80
C GLY A 21 -2.71 -8.91 -7.35
N ARG A 22 -3.07 -7.72 -7.84
CA ARG A 22 -4.40 -7.39 -8.40
C ARG A 22 -4.29 -6.77 -9.80
N ASP A 23 -3.49 -7.37 -10.67
CA ASP A 23 -3.33 -7.04 -12.08
C ASP A 23 -4.41 -7.73 -12.96
N PHE A 24 -5.34 -7.03 -13.59
CA PHE A 24 -5.82 -5.69 -13.25
C PHE A 24 -7.21 -5.76 -12.64
N SER A 25 -7.49 -4.79 -11.77
CA SER A 25 -8.78 -4.61 -11.10
C SER A 25 -9.30 -3.21 -11.37
N SER A 26 -10.62 -3.08 -11.50
CA SER A 26 -11.30 -1.77 -11.58
C SER A 26 -10.97 -0.86 -10.39
N ARG A 27 -10.56 -1.43 -9.25
CA ARG A 27 -10.02 -0.72 -8.09
C ARG A 27 -8.94 0.30 -8.48
N TRP A 28 -8.04 -0.08 -9.39
CA TRP A 28 -6.88 0.73 -9.78
C TRP A 28 -7.17 1.75 -10.89
N PHE A 29 -8.26 1.59 -11.62
CA PHE A 29 -8.63 2.49 -12.72
C PHE A 29 -9.40 3.70 -12.21
N SER A 30 -9.15 4.85 -12.84
CA SER A 30 -9.93 6.06 -12.59
C SER A 30 -11.43 5.76 -12.71
N GLN A 31 -12.22 6.34 -11.82
CA GLN A 31 -13.68 6.19 -11.84
C GLN A 31 -14.38 7.35 -12.54
N THR A 32 -13.64 8.42 -12.84
CA THR A 32 -14.18 9.67 -13.40
C THR A 32 -13.29 10.25 -14.50
N GLY A 33 -13.88 11.08 -15.36
CA GLY A 33 -13.15 11.76 -16.43
C GLY A 33 -12.92 10.91 -17.69
N PRO A 34 -12.14 11.43 -18.66
CA PRO A 34 -12.00 10.83 -19.99
C PRO A 34 -11.39 9.42 -20.03
N MET A 35 -10.65 9.06 -18.97
CA MET A 35 -9.97 7.77 -18.81
C MET A 35 -10.65 6.86 -17.78
N ALA A 36 -11.89 7.18 -17.38
CA ALA A 36 -12.66 6.35 -16.45
C ALA A 36 -12.81 4.91 -16.97
N GLY A 37 -12.47 3.93 -16.13
CA GLY A 37 -12.54 2.50 -16.44
C GLY A 37 -11.55 2.01 -17.51
N LYS A 38 -10.66 2.87 -18.00
CA LYS A 38 -9.66 2.52 -19.02
C LYS A 38 -8.31 2.20 -18.39
N PHE A 39 -7.54 1.40 -19.11
CA PHE A 39 -6.21 0.99 -18.71
C PHE A 39 -5.24 2.16 -18.56
N GLU A 40 -5.33 3.14 -19.46
CA GLU A 40 -4.56 4.39 -19.42
C GLU A 40 -4.92 5.27 -18.21
N GLY A 41 -6.03 4.97 -17.54
CA GLY A 41 -6.45 5.59 -16.28
C GLY A 41 -5.99 4.84 -15.03
N THR A 42 -5.06 3.89 -15.14
CA THR A 42 -4.46 3.21 -13.97
C THR A 42 -3.72 4.22 -13.11
N ARG A 43 -3.99 4.20 -11.81
CA ARG A 43 -3.46 5.15 -10.82
C ARG A 43 -3.15 4.49 -9.47
N THR A 44 -2.56 3.30 -9.51
CA THR A 44 -2.31 2.47 -8.32
C THR A 44 -1.54 3.23 -7.24
N SER A 45 -0.55 4.05 -7.62
CA SER A 45 0.25 4.88 -6.72
C SER A 45 -0.54 5.99 -6.01
N GLU A 46 -1.74 6.33 -6.49
CA GLU A 46 -2.62 7.33 -5.88
C GLU A 46 -3.59 6.70 -4.86
N ILE A 47 -3.57 5.38 -4.67
CA ILE A 47 -4.47 4.66 -3.78
C ILE A 47 -3.66 4.02 -2.65
N VAL A 48 -3.99 4.36 -1.41
CA VAL A 48 -3.45 3.68 -0.23
C VAL A 48 -4.19 2.33 -0.06
N PRO A 49 -3.52 1.16 -0.23
CA PRO A 49 -4.20 -0.13 -0.19
C PRO A 49 -4.41 -0.60 1.25
N VAL A 50 -5.67 -0.82 1.64
CA VAL A 50 -6.02 -1.32 2.99
C VAL A 50 -5.42 -2.70 3.29
N ASP A 51 -5.35 -3.58 2.27
CA ASP A 51 -4.78 -4.92 2.38
C ASP A 51 -3.27 -4.89 2.63
N LEU A 52 -2.52 -4.06 1.91
CA LEU A 52 -1.07 -3.87 2.18
C LEU A 52 -0.83 -3.34 3.60
N ASN A 53 -1.59 -2.33 4.03
CA ASN A 53 -1.42 -1.77 5.38
C ASN A 53 -1.78 -2.79 6.48
N ALA A 54 -2.79 -3.63 6.26
CA ALA A 54 -3.12 -4.71 7.20
C ALA A 54 -1.98 -5.74 7.31
N ILE A 55 -1.34 -6.10 6.20
CA ILE A 55 -0.17 -6.99 6.19
C ILE A 55 1.00 -6.36 6.95
N ILE A 56 1.30 -5.08 6.71
CA ILE A 56 2.37 -4.36 7.41
C ILE A 56 2.08 -4.29 8.92
N CYS A 57 0.83 -4.01 9.31
CA CYS A 57 0.42 -4.03 10.72
C CYS A 57 0.66 -5.41 11.36
N GLY A 58 0.34 -6.50 10.66
CA GLY A 58 0.65 -7.86 11.10
C GLY A 58 2.15 -8.12 11.22
N ASN A 59 2.95 -7.63 10.26
CA ASN A 59 4.40 -7.75 10.29
C ASN A 59 5.02 -7.02 11.49
N LEU A 60 4.50 -5.84 11.86
CA LEU A 60 4.96 -5.10 13.05
C LEU A 60 4.69 -5.89 14.33
N GLN A 61 3.53 -6.56 14.44
CA GLN A 61 3.23 -7.44 15.58
C GLN A 61 4.17 -8.64 15.62
N LEU A 62 4.48 -9.24 14.48
CA LEU A 62 5.47 -10.33 14.40
C LEU A 62 6.87 -9.84 14.80
N MET A 63 7.30 -8.67 14.34
CA MET A 63 8.59 -8.09 14.72
C MET A 63 8.66 -7.80 16.22
N ARG A 64 7.58 -7.32 16.85
CA ARG A 64 7.49 -7.18 18.30
C ARG A 64 7.80 -8.51 18.99
N ASP A 65 7.13 -9.59 18.59
CA ASP A 65 7.30 -10.91 19.20
C ASP A 65 8.74 -11.44 19.02
N LEU A 66 9.36 -11.18 17.86
CA LEU A 66 10.76 -11.54 17.60
C LEU A 66 11.73 -10.72 18.48
N TYR A 67 11.48 -9.42 18.65
CA TYR A 67 12.30 -8.58 19.52
C TYR A 67 12.17 -8.98 21.00
N ASP A 68 10.96 -9.33 21.46
CA ASP A 68 10.73 -9.88 22.79
C ASP A 68 11.52 -11.18 23.01
N ALA A 69 11.49 -12.10 22.03
CA ALA A 69 12.24 -13.35 22.09
C ALA A 69 13.77 -13.15 22.16
N MET A 70 14.27 -12.05 21.59
CA MET A 70 15.69 -11.67 21.66
C MET A 70 16.04 -10.84 22.91
N GLY A 71 15.07 -10.50 23.76
CA GLY A 71 15.27 -9.64 24.93
C GLY A 71 15.48 -8.16 24.59
N ASN A 72 15.18 -7.74 23.35
CA ASN A 72 15.27 -6.35 22.92
C ASN A 72 13.95 -5.62 23.17
N ILE A 73 13.81 -5.11 24.40
CA ILE A 73 12.57 -4.48 24.87
C ILE A 73 12.26 -3.18 24.11
N ASP A 74 13.27 -2.41 23.73
CA ASP A 74 13.06 -1.14 23.04
C ASP A 74 12.54 -1.36 21.62
N GLY A 75 13.12 -2.33 20.89
CA GLY A 75 12.64 -2.73 19.57
C GLY A 75 11.21 -3.27 19.60
N SER A 76 10.90 -4.10 20.60
CA SER A 76 9.54 -4.62 20.82
C SER A 76 8.53 -3.50 21.06
N LYS A 77 8.82 -2.58 22.00
CA LYS A 77 7.94 -1.45 22.30
C LYS A 77 7.71 -0.55 21.09
N SER A 78 8.76 -0.24 20.34
CA SER A 78 8.63 0.57 19.12
C SER A 78 7.73 -0.12 18.09
N CYS A 79 7.94 -1.41 17.81
CA CYS A 79 7.10 -2.16 16.88
C CYS A 79 5.64 -2.23 17.35
N ALA A 80 5.39 -2.40 18.65
CA ALA A 80 4.04 -2.41 19.22
C ALA A 80 3.34 -1.05 19.03
N GLN A 81 4.04 0.06 19.30
CA GLN A 81 3.49 1.41 19.13
C GLN A 81 3.11 1.69 17.68
N GLU A 82 3.99 1.36 16.73
CA GLU A 82 3.72 1.53 15.30
C GLU A 82 2.55 0.64 14.83
N ALA A 83 2.47 -0.60 15.32
CA ALA A 83 1.36 -1.50 15.00
C ALA A 83 0.02 -0.94 15.49
N ASP A 84 -0.03 -0.44 16.72
CA ASP A 84 -1.25 0.14 17.30
C ASP A 84 -1.67 1.41 16.57
N LEU A 85 -0.72 2.29 16.25
CA LEU A 85 -0.98 3.49 15.45
C LEU A 85 -1.51 3.14 14.06
N MET A 86 -0.88 2.18 13.37
CA MET A 86 -1.30 1.77 12.05
C MET A 86 -2.70 1.13 12.09
N LYS A 87 -2.99 0.29 13.08
CA LYS A 87 -4.32 -0.30 13.27
C LYS A 87 -5.39 0.76 13.46
N GLN A 88 -5.14 1.77 14.30
CA GLN A 88 -6.07 2.89 14.50
C GLN A 88 -6.27 3.68 13.20
N THR A 89 -5.18 3.96 12.48
CA THR A 89 -5.21 4.70 11.21
C THR A 89 -6.02 3.96 10.15
N ILE A 90 -5.85 2.63 10.03
CA ILE A 90 -6.62 1.79 9.10
C ILE A 90 -8.14 1.87 9.38
N HIS A 91 -8.54 2.01 10.65
CA HIS A 91 -9.96 2.13 11.02
C HIS A 91 -10.57 3.53 10.75
N GLN A 92 -9.75 4.54 10.43
CA GLN A 92 -10.20 5.91 10.18
C GLN A 92 -10.43 6.23 8.70
N VAL A 93 -10.06 5.31 7.80
CA VAL A 93 -10.19 5.42 6.34
C VAL A 93 -11.31 4.53 5.82
#